data_AF-A0A519S4H1-F1
#
_entry.id   AF-A0A519S4H1-F1
#
_cell.length_a   1.000
_cell.length_b   1.000
_cell.length_c   1.000
_cell.angle_alpha   90.00
_cell.angle_beta   90.00
_cell.angle_gamma   90.00
#
_symmetry.space_group_name_H-M   'P 1'
#
loop_
_entity.id
_entity.type
_entity.pdbx_description
1 polymer ?
#
loop_
_entity_poly.entity_id
_entity_poly.type
_entity_poly.pdbx_seq_one_letter_code
_entity_poly.pdbx_strand_id
1 'polypeptide(L)'
;DCPALTAALLRAAFDQLATHDLVVGPATDGGYYLLGMNRLHEDLFAHKQWSTATVLADTLADAARLGLRVAQLPTLADIDSARDLAAWRG
;
A
#
# COMPACT_ATOMS: atom_id res chain seq x y z
N ASP A 1 -12.54 3.82 0.80
CA ASP A 1 -12.12 4.23 2.17
C ASP A 1 -11.95 3.00 3.05
N CYS A 2 -10.75 2.76 3.59
CA CYS A 2 -10.39 1.53 4.32
C CYS A 2 -10.52 1.73 5.86
N PRO A 3 -11.65 1.37 6.49
CA PRO A 3 -11.84 1.50 7.95
C PRO A 3 -10.90 0.61 8.79
N ALA A 4 -10.21 -0.36 8.16
CA ALA A 4 -9.19 -1.19 8.79
C ALA A 4 -7.82 -0.48 8.91
N LEU A 5 -7.63 0.66 8.26
CA LEU A 5 -6.43 1.50 8.44
C LEU A 5 -6.49 2.16 9.83
N THR A 6 -5.93 1.48 10.82
CA THR A 6 -5.86 2.00 12.19
C THR A 6 -4.70 2.98 12.34
N ALA A 7 -4.82 3.89 13.31
CA ALA A 7 -3.70 4.75 13.72
C ALA A 7 -2.46 3.93 14.12
N ALA A 8 -2.65 2.70 14.61
CA ALA A 8 -1.56 1.78 14.91
C ALA A 8 -0.83 1.30 13.65
N LEU A 9 -1.54 0.99 12.55
CA LEU A 9 -0.93 0.65 11.28
C LEU A 9 -0.17 1.82 10.66
N LEU A 10 -0.73 3.03 10.74
CA LEU A 10 -0.03 4.24 10.31
C LEU A 10 1.24 4.47 11.14
N ARG A 11 1.17 4.32 12.47
CA ARG A 11 2.35 4.42 13.34
C ARG A 11 3.40 3.39 12.97
N ALA A 12 3.00 2.13 12.79
CA ALA A 12 3.89 1.06 12.35
C ALA A 12 4.53 1.39 10.99
N ALA A 13 3.78 1.97 10.05
CA ALA A 13 4.33 2.42 8.77
C ALA A 13 5.44 3.47 8.98
N PHE A 14 5.19 4.49 9.80
CA PHE A 14 6.21 5.50 10.12
C PHE A 14 7.43 4.92 10.83
N ASP A 15 7.23 3.99 11.77
CA ASP A 15 8.33 3.34 12.48
C ASP A 15 9.20 2.52 11.52
N GLN A 16 8.59 1.84 10.55
CA GLN A 16 9.32 1.12 9.50
C GLN A 16 10.12 2.07 8.59
N LEU A 17 9.56 3.25 8.25
CA LEU A 17 10.25 4.28 7.45
C LEU A 17 11.48 4.89 8.12
N ALA A 18 11.67 4.68 9.43
CA ALA A 18 12.91 5.08 10.11
C ALA A 18 14.13 4.25 9.64
N THR A 19 13.89 3.03 9.16
CA THR A 19 14.95 2.08 8.75
C THR A 19 14.80 1.59 7.31
N HIS A 20 13.67 1.83 6.67
CA HIS A 20 13.36 1.45 5.30
C HIS A 20 13.06 2.69 4.45
N ASP A 21 13.23 2.53 3.14
CA ASP A 21 13.00 3.59 2.17
C ASP A 21 11.55 3.63 1.69
N LEU A 22 10.93 2.45 1.66
CA LEU A 22 9.55 2.23 1.24
C LEU A 22 8.81 1.33 2.23
N VAL A 23 7.54 1.62 2.49
CA VAL A 23 6.63 0.75 3.22
C VAL A 23 5.42 0.47 2.34
N VAL A 24 5.03 -0.80 2.23
CA VAL A 24 3.84 -1.21 1.49
C VAL A 24 2.89 -1.97 2.41
N GLY A 25 1.60 -1.63 2.37
CA GLY A 25 0.52 -2.41 2.98
C GLY A 25 -0.22 -3.18 1.90
N PRO A 26 0.09 -4.48 1.67
CA PRO A 26 -0.55 -5.26 0.62
C PRO A 26 -2.05 -5.41 0.85
N ALA A 27 -2.83 -5.41 -0.22
CA ALA A 27 -4.23 -5.77 -0.19
C ALA A 27 -4.45 -7.14 -0.85
N THR A 28 -5.53 -7.83 -0.47
CA THR A 28 -5.83 -9.19 -0.97
C THR A 28 -6.18 -9.25 -2.46
N ASP A 29 -6.52 -8.12 -3.06
CA ASP A 29 -6.85 -7.95 -4.48
C ASP A 29 -5.60 -7.88 -5.39
N GLY A 30 -4.39 -7.90 -4.81
CA GLY A 30 -3.11 -7.74 -5.53
C GLY A 30 -2.61 -6.29 -5.60
N GLY A 31 -3.37 -5.34 -5.07
CA GLY A 31 -2.95 -3.95 -4.89
C GLY A 31 -2.28 -3.72 -3.52
N TYR A 32 -2.32 -2.47 -3.08
CA TYR A 32 -1.94 -2.08 -1.73
C TYR A 32 -2.89 -1.00 -1.21
N TYR A 33 -3.23 -1.07 0.07
CA TYR A 33 -4.03 -0.05 0.75
C TYR A 33 -3.17 1.09 1.30
N LEU A 34 -1.84 0.91 1.36
CA LEU A 34 -0.89 1.89 1.87
C LEU A 34 0.43 1.81 1.11
N LEU A 35 0.94 2.98 0.71
CA LEU A 35 2.31 3.17 0.24
C LEU A 35 2.91 4.35 1.01
N GLY A 36 3.94 4.09 1.80
CA GLY A 36 4.68 5.10 2.56
C GLY A 36 6.11 5.20 2.07
N MET A 37 6.67 6.41 2.05
CA MET A 37 8.04 6.68 1.62
C MET A 37 8.73 7.64 2.59
N ASN A 38 10.03 7.45 2.83
CA ASN A 38 10.83 8.38 3.65
C ASN A 38 11.32 9.59 2.84
N ARG A 39 11.38 9.44 1.50
CA ARG A 39 11.71 10.45 0.51
C ARG A 39 10.88 10.19 -0.73
N LEU A 40 10.53 11.26 -1.46
CA LEU A 40 9.87 11.11 -2.75
C LEU A 40 10.80 10.38 -3.75
N HIS A 41 10.37 9.22 -4.23
CA HIS A 41 11.02 8.48 -5.30
C HIS A 41 10.09 8.51 -6.53
N GLU A 42 10.21 9.56 -7.34
CA GLU A 42 9.36 9.79 -8.52
C GLU A 42 9.42 8.64 -9.55
N ASP A 43 10.55 7.95 -9.63
CA ASP A 43 10.75 6.75 -10.45
C ASP A 43 9.81 5.60 -10.08
N LEU A 44 9.30 5.56 -8.84
CA LEU A 44 8.27 4.60 -8.42
C LEU A 44 6.87 4.99 -8.90
N PHE A 45 6.68 6.16 -9.52
CA PHE A 45 5.39 6.58 -10.08
C PHE A 45 5.43 6.72 -11.60
N ALA A 46 6.63 6.87 -12.17
CA ALA A 46 6.84 6.88 -13.61
C ALA A 46 6.44 5.53 -14.23
N HIS A 47 5.66 5.57 -15.31
CA HIS A 47 5.28 4.40 -16.12
C HIS A 47 4.45 3.30 -15.43
N LYS A 48 3.81 3.55 -14.28
CA LYS A 48 2.92 2.57 -13.65
C LYS A 48 1.56 2.49 -14.33
N GLN A 49 1.11 1.27 -14.60
CA GLN A 49 -0.30 0.99 -14.86
C GLN A 49 -1.02 0.86 -13.51
N TRP A 50 -1.61 1.96 -13.06
CA TRP A 50 -2.42 1.99 -11.84
C TRP A 50 -3.71 1.17 -12.03
N SER A 51 -4.27 0.62 -10.94
CA SER A 51 -5.52 -0.17 -10.93
C SER A 51 -5.49 -1.60 -11.50
N THR A 52 -4.33 -2.26 -11.55
CA THR A 52 -4.25 -3.71 -11.78
C THR A 52 -3.77 -4.46 -10.55
N ALA A 53 -4.17 -5.73 -10.42
CA ALA A 53 -3.67 -6.66 -9.38
C ALA A 53 -2.13 -6.89 -9.44
N THR A 54 -1.44 -6.26 -10.40
CA THR A 54 0.02 -6.31 -10.58
C THR A 54 0.75 -5.15 -9.91
N VAL A 55 0.03 -4.10 -9.49
CA VAL A 55 0.63 -2.85 -9.00
C VAL A 55 1.57 -3.08 -7.81
N LEU A 56 1.25 -4.03 -6.91
CA LEU A 56 2.15 -4.42 -5.83
C LEU A 56 3.47 -5.01 -6.34
N ALA A 57 3.38 -6.00 -7.23
CA ALA A 57 4.55 -6.68 -7.79
C ALA A 57 5.44 -5.71 -8.57
N ASP A 58 4.83 -4.85 -9.39
CA ASP A 58 5.54 -3.83 -10.16
C ASP A 58 6.27 -2.84 -9.24
N THR A 59 5.63 -2.44 -8.14
CA THR A 59 6.23 -1.52 -7.15
C THR A 59 7.41 -2.14 -6.43
N LEU A 60 7.32 -3.42 -6.07
CA LEU A 60 8.44 -4.15 -5.46
C LEU A 60 9.60 -4.35 -6.44
N ALA A 61 9.30 -4.61 -7.72
CA ALA A 61 10.32 -4.74 -8.76
C ALA A 61 11.06 -3.42 -9.00
N ASP A 62 10.35 -2.30 -9.08
CA ASP A 62 10.96 -0.98 -9.21
C ASP A 62 11.81 -0.62 -7.98
N ALA A 63 11.30 -0.90 -6.78
CA ALA A 63 12.05 -0.66 -5.55
C ALA A 63 13.34 -1.49 -5.49
N ALA A 64 13.28 -2.76 -5.90
CA ALA A 64 14.46 -3.61 -6.02
C ALA A 64 15.47 -3.08 -7.06
N ARG A 65 14.98 -2.62 -8.22
CA ARG A 65 15.82 -2.01 -9.27
C ARG A 65 16.52 -0.74 -8.79
N LEU A 66 15.85 0.05 -7.95
CA LEU A 66 16.38 1.27 -7.34
C LEU A 66 17.23 1.01 -6.09
N GLY A 67 17.35 -0.25 -5.65
CA GLY A 67 18.11 -0.61 -4.44
C GLY A 67 17.47 -0.14 -3.14
N LEU A 68 16.16 0.10 -3.13
CA LEU A 68 15.43 0.59 -1.98
C LEU A 68 15.12 -0.54 -1.00
N ARG A 69 15.22 -0.24 0.29
CA ARG A 69 14.77 -1.17 1.34
C ARG A 69 13.28 -1.04 1.52
N VAL A 70 12.55 -2.14 1.30
CA VAL A 70 11.10 -2.17 1.40
C VAL A 70 10.68 -2.97 2.63
N ALA A 71 9.84 -2.38 3.46
CA ALA A 71 9.11 -3.09 4.52
C ALA A 71 7.66 -3.35 4.09
N GLN A 72 7.13 -4.51 4.50
CA GLN A 72 5.74 -4.88 4.24
C GLN A 72 4.95 -4.91 5.55
N LEU A 73 3.84 -4.19 5.59
CA LEU A 73 2.86 -4.28 6.66
C LEU A 73 1.97 -5.52 6.48
N PRO A 74 1.16 -5.89 7.50
CA PRO A 74 0.19 -6.96 7.34
C PRO A 74 -0.74 -6.73 6.16
N THR A 75 -0.98 -7.79 5.39
CA THR A 75 -1.96 -7.79 4.30
C THR A 75 -3.36 -7.58 4.87
N LEU A 76 -4.10 -6.61 4.34
CA LEU A 76 -5.51 -6.40 4.70
C LEU A 76 -6.42 -6.87 3.57
N ALA A 77 -7.60 -7.36 3.94
CA ALA A 77 -8.66 -7.58 2.97
C ALA A 77 -9.13 -6.22 2.44
N ASP A 78 -9.15 -6.07 1.12
CA ASP A 78 -9.73 -4.87 0.53
C ASP A 78 -11.23 -4.79 0.88
N ILE A 79 -11.67 -3.61 1.29
CA ILE A 79 -13.08 -3.32 1.62
C ILE A 79 -13.69 -2.51 0.45
N ASP A 80 -13.29 -2.75 -0.79
CA ASP A 80 -14.03 -2.29 -1.98
C ASP A 80 -15.10 -3.30 -2.42
N SER A 81 -15.68 -4.02 -1.47
CA SER A 81 -16.96 -4.65 -1.71
C SER A 81 -18.06 -3.61 -1.51
N ALA A 82 -18.83 -3.35 -2.55
CA ALA A 82 -20.11 -2.65 -2.57
C ALA A 82 -21.19 -3.26 -1.64
N ARG A 83 -20.80 -3.80 -0.48
CA ARG A 83 -21.64 -4.44 0.52
C ARG A 83 -22.07 -3.50 1.65
N ASP A 84 -21.46 -2.31 1.78
CA ASP A 84 -21.84 -1.32 2.82
C ASP A 84 -22.57 -0.08 2.30
N LEU A 85 -23.12 -0.11 1.07
CA LEU A 85 -24.14 0.87 0.66
C LEU A 85 -25.59 0.31 0.78
N ALA A 86 -25.75 -0.98 1.08
CA ALA A 86 -27.06 -1.60 1.30
C ALA A 86 -27.53 -1.56 2.77
N ALA A 87 -26.63 -1.27 3.72
CA ALA A 87 -26.99 -1.08 5.13
C ALA A 87 -27.25 0.40 5.51
N TRP A 88 -27.04 1.35 4.59
CA TRP A 88 -27.30 2.78 4.77
C TRP A 88 -28.52 3.25 3.97
N ARG A 89 -29.55 2.41 3.91
CA ARG A 89 -30.93 2.81 3.63
C ARG A 89 -31.84 2.10 4.63
N GLY A 90 -31.81 2.60 5.86
CA GLY A 90 -33.01 2.61 6.69
C GLY A 90 -34.04 3.55 6.07
#